data_AF-A0A1F3T5P4-F1
#
_entry.id   AF-A0A1F3T5P4-F1
#
_cell.length_a   1.000
_cell.length_b   1.000
_cell.length_c   1.000
_cell.angle_alpha   90.00
_cell.angle_beta   90.00
_cell.angle_gamma   90.00
#
_symmetry.space_group_name_H-M   'P 1'
#
loop_
_entity.id
_entity.type
_entity.pdbx_description
1 polymer ?
#
loop_
_entity_poly.entity_id
_entity_poly.type
_entity_poly.pdbx_seq_one_letter_code
_entity_poly.pdbx_strand_id
1 'polypeptide(L)'
;MCNTRTLETLIFLLSISFSLSLWAKESQRLPEIIGTETSIIKKFNLLQSKMSALYCSPGTEETFNRLLKNYRGNGFFLPLTHNEQLDNDTISKYLPQIYEKIKWIKAQRQNLDLHKNLLDIKKSVADLRLLLNILLEQNKIFYSSNNPEDKRNADKKSIVFYDFLKIKYGELIAKTPFFLPYNFPADYLELRKNFDQIKDNKDSKSVKKANEIFFLRKILEDGTAQPDHSNNDLFFRTTLSTLYLSFKGQDRHLTEAQRVDLDYILKTMEYNLSLGKKHLSTRLNEWEQRTQRIYNFYQSILSGRYIEDGNVIKADEIVKIKSSDRFKLSEFITSKFTQVYQFWAKQDELMKYFYVIDTILYNEIGNIDAPDNLERKDITQIIINRFFEKKYNRLSTLDSLWKNLFGNFDKKTDENLWLNLLFKEGEFSFTYYYMDASLRVFCPSMTKQSKKIRNENLLIAISALKKPDDQFKALRYFSRISMLGRIDMTTLWQDYKLIPERPGNLITDNTNIKTKYQQSRYNLLYRFQDGAKLSYDVLEIDNKNYVKEVGTLRFYKYRSPHLFKYFQKK
;
A
#
# COMPACT_ATOMS: atom_id res chain seq x y z
N MET A 1 7.02 77.76 -18.13
CA MET A 1 6.08 76.75 -18.66
C MET A 1 6.90 75.62 -19.24
N CYS A 2 7.03 74.54 -18.46
CA CYS A 2 8.00 73.46 -18.69
C CYS A 2 7.49 72.44 -19.70
N ASN A 3 8.41 72.02 -20.57
CA ASN A 3 8.28 70.96 -21.56
C ASN A 3 7.78 69.64 -20.95
N THR A 4 6.54 69.27 -21.23
CA THR A 4 5.89 68.02 -20.80
C THR A 4 5.99 66.88 -21.82
N ARG A 5 6.71 67.05 -22.93
CA ARG A 5 6.74 66.06 -24.04
C ARG A 5 7.81 64.96 -23.97
N THR A 6 8.72 64.98 -23.00
CA THR A 6 9.75 63.93 -22.85
C THR A 6 9.41 62.87 -21.80
N LEU A 7 8.37 63.08 -20.97
CA LEU A 7 7.97 62.13 -19.93
C LEU A 7 6.95 61.09 -20.43
N GLU A 8 6.07 61.46 -21.36
CA GLU A 8 5.03 60.54 -21.87
C GLU A 8 5.62 59.42 -22.75
N THR A 9 6.66 59.71 -23.54
CA THR A 9 7.34 58.69 -24.36
C THR A 9 8.18 57.73 -23.52
N LEU A 10 8.73 58.18 -22.38
CA LEU A 10 9.48 57.32 -21.47
C LEU A 10 8.54 56.39 -20.68
N ILE A 11 7.36 56.87 -20.30
CA ILE A 11 6.34 56.05 -19.62
C ILE A 11 5.76 55.01 -20.59
N PHE A 12 5.58 55.33 -21.88
CA PHE A 12 5.08 54.37 -22.87
C PHE A 12 6.10 53.25 -23.18
N LEU A 13 7.40 53.57 -23.23
CA LEU A 13 8.46 52.56 -23.40
C LEU A 13 8.71 51.74 -22.13
N LEU A 14 8.53 52.31 -20.94
CA LEU A 14 8.54 51.57 -19.67
C LEU A 14 7.29 50.69 -19.49
N SER A 15 6.12 51.07 -20.00
CA SER A 15 4.94 50.20 -19.99
C SER A 15 5.02 49.06 -21.00
N ILE A 16 5.71 49.24 -22.14
CA ILE A 16 5.94 48.17 -23.12
C ILE A 16 7.06 47.21 -22.67
N SER A 17 8.03 47.69 -21.89
CA SER A 17 9.06 46.85 -21.25
C SER A 17 8.65 46.26 -19.89
N PHE A 18 7.59 46.78 -19.24
CA PHE A 18 6.91 46.10 -18.13
C PHE A 18 5.85 45.08 -18.59
N SER A 19 5.36 45.15 -19.83
CA SER A 19 4.53 44.08 -20.43
C SER A 19 5.33 42.93 -21.05
N LEU A 20 6.67 43.04 -21.11
CA LEU A 20 7.58 41.99 -21.59
C LEU A 20 8.50 41.42 -20.49
N SER A 21 8.28 41.82 -19.23
CA SER A 21 8.87 41.21 -18.03
C SER A 21 7.83 40.52 -17.13
N LEU A 22 6.67 40.18 -17.70
CA LEU A 22 6.03 38.90 -17.41
C LEU A 22 7.00 37.82 -17.87
N TRP A 23 8.02 37.55 -17.04
CA TRP A 23 8.65 36.25 -16.98
C TRP A 23 7.53 35.24 -17.14
N ALA A 24 7.58 34.50 -18.25
CA ALA A 24 6.79 33.33 -18.43
C ALA A 24 7.07 32.43 -17.21
N LYS A 25 6.22 32.56 -16.19
CA LYS A 25 5.76 31.39 -15.46
C LYS A 25 5.25 30.51 -16.58
N GLU A 26 6.09 29.59 -17.02
CA GLU A 26 5.70 28.42 -17.76
C GLU A 26 4.71 27.72 -16.84
N SER A 27 3.46 28.16 -16.97
CA SER A 27 2.37 27.84 -16.06
C SER A 27 2.24 26.34 -16.13
N GLN A 28 2.19 25.66 -14.98
CA GLN A 28 1.80 24.26 -14.89
C GLN A 28 0.65 24.01 -15.87
N ARG A 29 0.94 23.40 -17.02
CA ARG A 29 0.01 23.10 -18.10
C ARG A 29 0.30 21.68 -18.53
N LEU A 30 -0.75 20.99 -18.93
CA LEU A 30 -0.59 19.65 -19.48
C LEU A 30 0.09 19.73 -20.84
N PRO A 31 0.94 18.75 -21.18
CA PRO A 31 1.61 18.72 -22.48
C PRO A 31 0.61 18.55 -23.62
N GLU A 32 0.88 19.21 -24.74
CA GLU A 32 0.09 19.06 -25.96
C GLU A 32 0.46 17.78 -26.72
N ILE A 33 -0.53 17.14 -27.33
CA ILE A 33 -0.35 15.95 -28.15
C ILE A 33 -0.13 16.40 -29.60
N ILE A 34 1.09 16.22 -30.10
CA ILE A 34 1.44 16.51 -31.50
C ILE A 34 1.78 15.19 -32.21
N GLY A 35 0.96 14.82 -33.20
CA GLY A 35 1.13 13.61 -34.00
C GLY A 35 0.13 12.49 -33.67
N THR A 36 0.29 11.35 -34.34
CA THR A 36 -0.60 10.19 -34.16
C THR A 36 -0.23 9.40 -32.90
N GLU A 37 -1.21 8.73 -32.28
CA GLU A 37 -0.98 7.87 -31.11
C GLU A 37 0.10 6.82 -31.38
N THR A 38 0.04 6.19 -32.56
CA THR A 38 1.02 5.18 -32.98
C THR A 38 2.44 5.75 -33.07
N SER A 39 2.62 6.93 -33.68
CA SER A 39 3.95 7.56 -33.79
C SER A 39 4.51 7.94 -32.41
N ILE A 40 3.65 8.45 -31.53
CA ILE A 40 4.01 8.89 -30.19
C ILE A 40 4.41 7.69 -29.32
N ILE A 41 3.61 6.62 -29.31
CA ILE A 41 3.92 5.39 -28.58
C ILE A 41 5.19 4.74 -29.11
N LYS A 42 5.42 4.75 -30.42
CA LYS A 42 6.66 4.25 -31.02
C LYS A 42 7.88 5.06 -30.56
N LYS A 43 7.79 6.39 -30.55
CA LYS A 43 8.83 7.29 -30.03
C LYS A 43 9.13 6.99 -28.56
N PHE A 44 8.11 6.89 -27.72
CA PHE A 44 8.28 6.57 -26.31
C PHE A 44 8.97 5.22 -26.12
N ASN A 45 8.51 4.16 -26.80
CA ASN A 45 9.11 2.83 -26.69
C ASN A 45 10.57 2.78 -27.15
N LEU A 46 10.94 3.58 -28.15
CA LEU A 46 12.35 3.74 -28.56
C LEU A 46 13.18 4.39 -27.46
N LEU A 47 12.68 5.49 -26.87
CA LEU A 47 13.33 6.17 -25.74
C LEU A 47 13.46 5.28 -24.51
N GLN A 48 12.41 4.53 -24.16
CA GLN A 48 12.41 3.57 -23.06
C GLN A 48 13.44 2.47 -23.29
N SER A 49 13.53 1.94 -24.51
CA SER A 49 14.52 0.93 -24.87
C SER A 49 15.94 1.50 -24.82
N LYS A 50 16.15 2.74 -25.28
CA LYS A 50 17.44 3.44 -25.20
C LYS A 50 17.85 3.68 -23.74
N MET A 51 16.95 4.19 -22.91
CA MET A 51 17.17 4.40 -21.48
C MET A 51 17.55 3.09 -20.78
N SER A 52 16.78 2.03 -21.02
CA SER A 52 17.04 0.70 -20.47
C SER A 52 18.40 0.15 -20.92
N ALA A 53 18.76 0.30 -22.19
CA ALA A 53 20.06 -0.14 -22.69
C ALA A 53 21.24 0.63 -22.06
N LEU A 54 21.05 1.91 -21.75
CA LEU A 54 22.07 2.76 -21.12
C LEU A 54 22.26 2.47 -19.63
N TYR A 55 21.17 2.28 -18.89
CA TYR A 55 21.22 2.23 -17.42
C TYR A 55 20.98 0.85 -16.83
N CYS A 56 20.50 -0.10 -17.63
CA CYS A 56 20.32 -1.51 -17.27
C CYS A 56 21.21 -2.43 -18.13
N SER A 57 22.52 -2.17 -18.12
CA SER A 57 23.48 -3.06 -18.77
C SER A 57 23.55 -4.43 -18.06
N PRO A 58 24.03 -5.49 -18.74
CA PRO A 58 24.29 -6.78 -18.10
C PRO A 58 25.09 -6.61 -16.80
N GLY A 59 24.73 -7.30 -15.73
CA GLY A 59 25.34 -7.15 -14.41
C GLY A 59 24.66 -6.12 -13.50
N THR A 60 23.79 -5.25 -14.02
CA THR A 60 23.12 -4.20 -13.22
C THR A 60 22.11 -4.80 -12.24
N GLU A 61 21.24 -5.71 -12.70
CA GLU A 61 20.26 -6.37 -11.84
C GLU A 61 20.96 -7.26 -10.80
N GLU A 62 22.02 -7.96 -11.19
CA GLU A 62 22.83 -8.80 -10.31
C GLU A 62 23.52 -7.97 -9.23
N THR A 63 24.06 -6.81 -9.60
CA THR A 63 24.66 -5.86 -8.64
C THR A 63 23.62 -5.34 -7.66
N PHE A 64 22.45 -4.93 -8.14
CA PHE A 64 21.35 -4.51 -7.28
C PHE A 64 20.95 -5.62 -6.30
N ASN A 65 20.69 -6.83 -6.81
CA ASN A 65 20.27 -7.97 -6.00
C ASN A 65 21.32 -8.33 -4.94
N ARG A 66 22.61 -8.26 -5.28
CA ARG A 66 23.71 -8.46 -4.33
C ARG A 66 23.74 -7.38 -3.25
N LEU A 67 23.68 -6.10 -3.63
CA LEU A 67 23.68 -4.98 -2.67
C LEU A 67 22.45 -5.04 -1.75
N LEU A 68 21.29 -5.36 -2.31
CA LEU A 68 20.06 -5.51 -1.56
C LEU A 68 20.11 -6.69 -0.59
N LYS A 69 20.68 -7.82 -1.00
CA LYS A 69 20.92 -8.97 -0.12
C LYS A 69 21.83 -8.58 1.05
N ASN A 70 22.94 -7.88 0.77
CA ASN A 70 23.87 -7.44 1.81
C ASN A 70 23.20 -6.44 2.78
N TYR A 71 22.48 -5.45 2.26
CA TYR A 71 21.71 -4.50 3.07
C TYR A 71 20.68 -5.18 3.97
N ARG A 72 19.92 -6.14 3.42
CA ARG A 72 18.96 -6.94 4.20
C ARG A 72 19.68 -7.78 5.26
N GLY A 73 20.85 -8.32 4.92
CA GLY A 73 21.68 -9.13 5.82
C GLY A 73 20.88 -10.27 6.45
N ASN A 74 21.03 -10.42 7.76
CA ASN A 74 20.24 -11.35 8.58
C ASN A 74 18.78 -10.91 8.83
N GLY A 75 18.35 -9.76 8.30
CA GLY A 75 17.00 -9.22 8.46
C GLY A 75 16.74 -8.53 9.80
N PHE A 76 17.71 -8.50 10.73
CA PHE A 76 17.52 -7.90 12.05
C PHE A 76 17.68 -6.39 12.01
N PHE A 77 16.77 -5.68 12.68
CA PHE A 77 16.80 -4.23 12.80
C PHE A 77 17.85 -3.80 13.84
N LEU A 78 18.72 -2.87 13.49
CA LEU A 78 19.66 -2.26 14.43
C LEU A 78 19.21 -0.83 14.71
N PRO A 79 18.67 -0.53 15.91
CA PRO A 79 18.28 0.83 16.26
C PRO A 79 19.54 1.67 16.46
N LEU A 80 19.57 2.84 15.81
CA LEU A 80 20.71 3.77 15.88
C LEU A 80 20.23 5.09 16.49
N THR A 81 21.04 5.64 17.38
CA THR A 81 20.85 6.99 17.94
C THR A 81 21.06 8.06 16.87
N HIS A 82 20.76 9.32 17.21
CA HIS A 82 21.01 10.46 16.33
C HIS A 82 22.48 10.62 15.91
N ASN A 83 23.42 10.08 16.71
CA ASN A 83 24.86 10.08 16.42
C ASN A 83 25.35 8.80 15.71
N GLU A 84 24.42 8.03 15.13
CA GLU A 84 24.70 6.75 14.44
C GLU A 84 25.34 5.66 15.31
N GLN A 85 25.34 5.84 16.63
CA GLN A 85 25.74 4.82 17.59
C GLN A 85 24.58 3.88 17.88
N LEU A 86 24.89 2.63 18.25
CA LEU A 86 23.88 1.65 18.62
C LEU A 86 23.04 2.11 19.81
N ASP A 87 21.72 2.06 19.67
CA ASP A 87 20.77 2.38 20.73
C ASP A 87 20.56 1.17 21.66
N ASN A 88 21.55 0.94 22.53
CA ASN A 88 21.56 -0.16 23.49
C ASN A 88 20.39 -0.09 24.47
N ASP A 89 19.90 1.10 24.80
CA ASP A 89 18.76 1.29 25.70
C ASP A 89 17.50 0.67 25.09
N THR A 90 17.21 0.96 23.82
CA THR A 90 16.06 0.40 23.12
C THR A 90 16.15 -1.13 23.07
N ILE A 91 17.32 -1.68 22.71
CA ILE A 91 17.51 -3.14 22.65
C ILE A 91 17.31 -3.75 24.04
N SER A 92 17.97 -3.21 25.08
CA SER A 92 17.90 -3.73 26.45
C SER A 92 16.48 -3.68 27.01
N LYS A 93 15.74 -2.61 26.71
CA LYS A 93 14.34 -2.43 27.12
C LYS A 93 13.43 -3.51 26.55
N TYR A 94 13.63 -3.90 25.30
CA TYR A 94 12.72 -4.84 24.60
C TYR A 94 13.25 -6.27 24.48
N LEU A 95 14.52 -6.54 24.82
CA LEU A 95 15.07 -7.90 24.84
C LEU A 95 14.24 -8.87 25.72
N PRO A 96 13.74 -8.48 26.91
CA PRO A 96 12.83 -9.32 27.70
C PRO A 96 11.55 -9.71 26.94
N GLN A 97 11.00 -8.83 26.10
CA GLN A 97 9.80 -9.12 25.31
C GLN A 97 10.09 -10.20 24.24
N ILE A 98 11.28 -10.23 23.67
CA ILE A 98 11.69 -11.29 22.73
C ILE A 98 11.77 -12.64 23.46
N TYR A 99 12.30 -12.64 24.69
CA TYR A 99 12.35 -13.85 25.51
C TYR A 99 10.97 -14.36 25.90
N GLU A 100 10.07 -13.47 26.34
CA GLU A 100 8.69 -13.82 26.65
C GLU A 100 7.94 -14.31 25.41
N LYS A 101 8.23 -13.78 24.23
CA LYS A 101 7.71 -14.30 22.97
C LYS A 101 8.14 -15.74 22.71
N ILE A 102 9.39 -16.11 22.98
CA ILE A 102 9.86 -17.50 22.84
C ILE A 102 9.06 -18.43 23.75
N LYS A 103 8.89 -18.06 25.03
CA LYS A 103 8.06 -18.82 25.97
C LYS A 103 6.62 -18.94 25.49
N TRP A 104 6.06 -17.84 25.03
CA TRP A 104 4.69 -17.80 24.52
C TRP A 104 4.52 -18.71 23.29
N ILE A 105 5.46 -18.72 22.33
CA ILE A 105 5.41 -19.63 21.16
C ILE A 105 5.46 -21.10 21.61
N LYS A 106 6.35 -21.43 22.57
CA LYS A 106 6.42 -22.78 23.15
C LYS A 106 5.08 -23.20 23.77
N ALA A 107 4.44 -22.30 24.53
CA ALA A 107 3.12 -22.54 25.10
C ALA A 107 2.06 -22.73 24.01
N GLN A 108 2.14 -21.99 22.89
CA GLN A 108 1.21 -22.19 21.77
C GLN A 108 1.37 -23.55 21.09
N ARG A 109 2.60 -24.06 20.99
CA ARG A 109 2.83 -25.44 20.52
C ARG A 109 2.20 -26.46 21.48
N GLN A 110 2.37 -26.27 22.78
CA GLN A 110 1.72 -27.13 23.79
C GLN A 110 0.19 -27.07 23.69
N ASN A 111 -0.40 -25.87 23.52
CA ASN A 111 -1.84 -25.71 23.30
C ASN A 111 -2.32 -26.46 22.05
N LEU A 112 -1.59 -26.37 20.94
CA LEU A 112 -1.88 -27.16 19.74
C LEU A 112 -1.80 -28.66 20.03
N ASP A 113 -0.85 -29.07 20.88
CA ASP A 113 -0.63 -30.47 21.22
C ASP A 113 -1.76 -31.09 22.05
N LEU A 114 -2.47 -30.30 22.86
CA LEU A 114 -3.67 -30.71 23.60
C LEU A 114 -4.82 -31.18 22.69
N HIS A 115 -4.86 -30.71 21.44
CA HIS A 115 -5.85 -31.16 20.48
C HIS A 115 -5.45 -32.51 19.88
N LYS A 116 -6.22 -33.57 20.17
CA LYS A 116 -6.07 -34.89 19.52
C LYS A 116 -6.21 -34.79 18.00
N ASN A 117 -7.19 -34.01 17.54
CA ASN A 117 -7.41 -33.64 16.15
C ASN A 117 -8.01 -32.23 16.07
N LEU A 118 -8.14 -31.70 14.86
CA LEU A 118 -8.60 -30.33 14.62
C LEU A 118 -10.09 -30.23 14.24
N LEU A 119 -10.89 -31.29 14.43
CA LEU A 119 -12.28 -31.35 13.95
C LEU A 119 -13.19 -30.35 14.67
N ASP A 120 -13.07 -30.21 16.00
CA ASP A 120 -13.88 -29.23 16.76
C ASP A 120 -13.62 -27.78 16.31
N ILE A 121 -12.36 -27.47 16.00
CA ILE A 121 -11.97 -26.16 15.50
C ILE A 121 -12.53 -25.94 14.09
N LYS A 122 -12.42 -26.95 13.21
CA LYS A 122 -13.03 -26.91 11.87
C LYS A 122 -14.54 -26.67 11.95
N LYS A 123 -15.23 -27.31 12.90
CA LYS A 123 -16.66 -27.09 13.15
C LYS A 123 -16.93 -25.65 13.61
N SER A 124 -16.14 -25.12 14.54
CA SER A 124 -16.27 -23.74 15.04
C SER A 124 -16.08 -22.70 13.91
N VAL A 125 -15.16 -22.95 12.98
CA VAL A 125 -14.95 -22.13 11.78
C VAL A 125 -16.16 -22.22 10.83
N ALA A 126 -16.70 -23.42 10.62
CA ALA A 126 -17.90 -23.62 9.80
C ALA A 126 -19.15 -22.97 10.42
N ASP A 127 -19.29 -22.99 11.75
CA ASP A 127 -20.39 -22.33 12.45
C ASP A 127 -20.35 -20.80 12.25
N LEU A 128 -19.16 -20.19 12.31
CA LEU A 128 -18.99 -18.76 12.00
C LEU A 128 -19.29 -18.44 10.52
N ARG A 129 -18.92 -19.35 9.60
CA ARG A 129 -19.27 -19.22 8.18
C ARG A 129 -20.79 -19.21 7.99
N LEU A 130 -21.50 -20.09 8.69
CA LEU A 130 -22.95 -20.13 8.68
C LEU A 130 -23.56 -18.84 9.22
N LEU A 131 -23.06 -18.31 10.34
CA LEU A 131 -23.53 -17.04 10.90
C LEU A 131 -23.29 -15.85 9.95
N LEU A 132 -22.14 -15.81 9.29
CA LEU A 132 -21.86 -14.82 8.25
C LEU A 132 -22.90 -14.89 7.12
N ASN A 133 -23.22 -16.10 6.64
CA ASN A 133 -24.24 -16.29 5.60
C ASN A 133 -25.64 -15.89 6.08
N ILE A 134 -26.01 -16.19 7.33
CA ILE A 134 -27.29 -15.77 7.91
C ILE A 134 -27.40 -14.23 7.93
N LEU A 135 -26.32 -13.53 8.31
CA LEU A 135 -26.29 -12.07 8.29
C LEU A 135 -26.43 -11.49 6.87
N LEU A 136 -25.80 -12.11 5.87
CA LEU A 136 -25.97 -11.72 4.47
C LEU A 136 -27.41 -11.92 3.98
N GLU A 137 -28.06 -13.00 4.39
CA GLU A 137 -29.47 -13.22 4.07
C GLU A 137 -30.38 -12.20 4.78
N GLN A 138 -30.08 -11.81 6.03
CA GLN A 138 -30.83 -10.72 6.69
C GLN A 138 -30.64 -9.39 5.95
N ASN A 139 -29.41 -9.07 5.50
CA ASN A 139 -29.15 -7.88 4.68
C ASN A 139 -29.93 -7.93 3.37
N LYS A 140 -29.96 -9.09 2.70
CA LYS A 140 -30.77 -9.31 1.50
C LYS A 140 -32.24 -9.02 1.75
N ILE A 141 -32.83 -9.57 2.82
CA ILE A 141 -34.24 -9.31 3.17
C ILE A 141 -34.47 -7.82 3.44
N PHE A 142 -33.60 -7.18 4.23
CA PHE A 142 -33.71 -5.76 4.58
C PHE A 142 -33.74 -4.85 3.34
N TYR A 143 -32.86 -5.11 2.37
CA TYR A 143 -32.73 -4.27 1.18
C TYR A 143 -33.71 -4.62 0.05
N SER A 144 -34.22 -5.85 0.00
CA SER A 144 -35.08 -6.34 -1.09
C SER A 144 -36.57 -6.39 -0.74
N SER A 145 -36.96 -6.46 0.53
CA SER A 145 -38.37 -6.48 0.91
C SER A 145 -39.05 -5.13 0.65
N ASN A 146 -40.31 -5.16 0.23
CA ASN A 146 -41.17 -3.98 0.16
C ASN A 146 -41.99 -3.77 1.44
N ASN A 147 -42.07 -4.79 2.31
CA ASN A 147 -42.81 -4.73 3.56
C ASN A 147 -41.94 -4.11 4.67
N PRO A 148 -42.36 -2.97 5.27
CA PRO A 148 -41.63 -2.34 6.37
C PRO A 148 -41.47 -3.25 7.61
N GLU A 149 -42.39 -4.18 7.85
CA GLU A 149 -42.30 -5.13 8.95
C GLU A 149 -41.17 -6.15 8.73
N ASP A 150 -41.07 -6.72 7.53
CA ASP A 150 -39.98 -7.64 7.18
C ASP A 150 -38.62 -6.96 7.30
N LYS A 151 -38.50 -5.69 6.87
CA LYS A 151 -37.27 -4.92 7.05
C LYS A 151 -36.92 -4.76 8.53
N ARG A 152 -37.89 -4.35 9.35
CA ARG A 152 -37.68 -4.21 10.80
C ARG A 152 -37.31 -5.54 11.47
N ASN A 153 -37.91 -6.64 11.03
CA ASN A 153 -37.61 -7.97 11.56
C ASN A 153 -36.22 -8.46 11.13
N ALA A 154 -35.84 -8.24 9.87
CA ALA A 154 -34.50 -8.55 9.35
C ALA A 154 -33.42 -7.72 10.06
N ASP A 155 -33.68 -6.44 10.28
CA ASP A 155 -32.79 -5.52 11.02
C ASP A 155 -32.55 -6.00 12.46
N LYS A 156 -33.63 -6.28 13.20
CA LYS A 156 -33.55 -6.84 14.57
C LYS A 156 -32.78 -8.16 14.59
N LYS A 157 -33.05 -9.07 13.66
CA LYS A 157 -32.34 -10.35 13.55
C LYS A 157 -30.87 -10.13 13.23
N SER A 158 -30.54 -9.20 12.33
CA SER A 158 -29.17 -8.85 11.97
C SER A 158 -28.36 -8.40 13.18
N ILE A 159 -28.93 -7.55 14.04
CA ILE A 159 -28.32 -7.12 15.30
C ILE A 159 -28.04 -8.33 16.22
N VAL A 160 -29.05 -9.17 16.46
CA VAL A 160 -28.93 -10.34 17.34
C VAL A 160 -27.88 -11.34 16.83
N PHE A 161 -27.91 -11.66 15.53
CA PHE A 161 -26.93 -12.58 14.93
C PHE A 161 -25.53 -11.98 14.90
N TYR A 162 -25.40 -10.66 14.79
CA TYR A 162 -24.10 -9.99 14.84
C TYR A 162 -23.51 -10.05 16.24
N ASP A 163 -24.31 -9.85 17.29
CA ASP A 163 -23.87 -10.05 18.67
C ASP A 163 -23.44 -11.50 18.92
N PHE A 164 -24.21 -12.47 18.43
CA PHE A 164 -23.85 -13.88 18.52
C PHE A 164 -22.57 -14.21 17.73
N LEU A 165 -22.39 -13.63 16.55
CA LEU A 165 -21.16 -13.77 15.76
C LEU A 165 -19.94 -13.24 16.53
N LYS A 166 -20.03 -12.09 17.19
CA LYS A 166 -18.94 -11.54 18.01
C LYS A 166 -18.56 -12.50 19.15
N ILE A 167 -19.55 -13.09 19.82
CA ILE A 167 -19.33 -14.09 20.87
C ILE A 167 -18.64 -15.33 20.30
N LYS A 168 -19.16 -15.91 19.21
CA LYS A 168 -18.58 -17.09 18.56
C LYS A 168 -17.19 -16.86 18.00
N TYR A 169 -16.92 -15.65 17.51
CA TYR A 169 -15.57 -15.26 17.12
C TYR A 169 -14.63 -15.24 18.33
N GLY A 170 -15.05 -14.64 19.45
CA GLY A 170 -14.29 -14.66 20.70
C GLY A 170 -14.00 -16.08 21.21
N GLU A 171 -14.99 -16.98 21.16
CA GLU A 171 -14.81 -18.40 21.49
C GLU A 171 -13.79 -19.08 20.56
N LEU A 172 -13.86 -18.85 19.25
CA LEU A 172 -12.89 -19.40 18.29
C LEU A 172 -11.47 -18.91 18.60
N ILE A 173 -11.29 -17.61 18.83
CA ILE A 173 -10.01 -17.00 19.21
C ILE A 173 -9.43 -17.67 20.45
N ALA A 174 -10.25 -17.89 21.49
CA ALA A 174 -9.83 -18.54 22.72
C ALA A 174 -9.45 -20.02 22.51
N LYS A 175 -10.15 -20.73 21.60
CA LYS A 175 -9.84 -22.12 21.23
C LYS A 175 -8.60 -22.26 20.35
N THR A 176 -8.17 -21.20 19.67
CA THR A 176 -7.05 -21.27 18.71
C THR A 176 -5.92 -20.30 19.05
N PRO A 177 -5.36 -20.34 20.27
CA PRO A 177 -4.35 -19.37 20.68
C PRO A 177 -3.05 -19.48 19.84
N PHE A 178 -2.82 -20.65 19.22
CA PHE A 178 -1.71 -20.89 18.30
C PHE A 178 -1.83 -20.19 16.93
N PHE A 179 -2.99 -19.64 16.58
CA PHE A 179 -3.15 -18.76 15.41
C PHE A 179 -2.97 -17.28 15.74
N LEU A 180 -2.91 -16.89 17.01
CA LEU A 180 -2.84 -15.48 17.40
C LEU A 180 -1.43 -14.91 17.19
N PRO A 181 -1.28 -13.60 16.96
CA PRO A 181 0.01 -12.93 17.11
C PRO A 181 0.47 -12.92 18.58
N TYR A 182 1.76 -12.71 18.78
CA TYR A 182 2.31 -12.45 20.13
C TYR A 182 1.72 -11.14 20.68
N ASN A 183 1.38 -11.14 21.97
CA ASN A 183 0.73 -10.02 22.66
C ASN A 183 -0.65 -9.63 22.06
N PHE A 184 -1.44 -10.62 21.66
CA PHE A 184 -2.78 -10.41 21.13
C PHE A 184 -3.75 -9.82 22.19
N PRO A 185 -4.65 -8.87 21.81
CA PRO A 185 -4.68 -8.18 20.52
C PRO A 185 -3.72 -6.98 20.51
N ALA A 186 -2.96 -6.82 19.42
CA ALA A 186 -2.14 -5.64 19.21
C ALA A 186 -2.88 -4.62 18.32
N ASP A 187 -2.83 -3.33 18.68
CA ASP A 187 -3.34 -2.24 17.84
C ASP A 187 -2.28 -1.79 16.83
N TYR A 188 -2.27 -2.44 15.66
CA TYR A 188 -1.34 -2.13 14.58
C TYR A 188 -1.58 -0.75 13.96
N LEU A 189 -2.81 -0.21 14.02
CA LEU A 189 -3.11 1.13 13.51
C LEU A 189 -2.51 2.19 14.42
N GLU A 190 -2.64 2.03 15.74
CA GLU A 190 -2.04 2.92 16.71
C GLU A 190 -0.50 2.87 16.64
N LEU A 191 0.09 1.68 16.59
CA LEU A 191 1.54 1.52 16.43
C LEU A 191 2.05 2.23 15.16
N ARG A 192 1.31 2.09 14.05
CA ARG A 192 1.63 2.76 12.80
C ARG A 192 1.50 4.28 12.91
N LYS A 193 0.40 4.77 13.49
CA LYS A 193 0.13 6.18 13.71
C LYS A 193 1.25 6.84 14.52
N ASN A 194 1.57 6.25 15.66
CA ASN A 194 2.56 6.79 16.58
C ASN A 194 3.96 6.81 15.95
N PHE A 195 4.30 5.83 15.11
CA PHE A 195 5.55 5.83 14.35
C PHE A 195 5.57 6.91 13.26
N ASP A 196 4.52 6.99 12.42
CA ASP A 196 4.47 7.93 11.30
C ASP A 196 4.49 9.40 11.75
N GLN A 197 4.05 9.70 12.99
CA GLN A 197 4.09 11.05 13.56
C GLN A 197 5.49 11.56 13.91
N ILE A 198 6.46 10.65 14.15
CA ILE A 198 7.77 11.04 14.70
C ILE A 198 8.96 10.61 13.84
N LYS A 199 8.76 9.69 12.88
CA LYS A 199 9.84 9.05 12.12
C LYS A 199 10.72 10.02 11.32
N ASP A 200 10.18 11.18 10.95
CA ASP A 200 10.88 12.18 10.13
C ASP A 200 11.58 13.26 10.98
N ASN A 201 11.36 13.25 12.30
CA ASN A 201 12.00 14.20 13.23
C ASN A 201 13.43 13.74 13.55
N LYS A 202 14.40 14.65 13.42
CA LYS A 202 15.84 14.34 13.58
C LYS A 202 16.39 14.62 14.97
N ASP A 203 15.60 15.15 15.89
CA ASP A 203 16.06 15.40 17.25
C ASP A 203 16.27 14.08 18.03
N SER A 204 17.21 14.09 18.98
CA SER A 204 17.61 12.91 19.75
C SER A 204 16.43 12.18 20.41
N LYS A 205 15.45 12.92 20.94
CA LYS A 205 14.29 12.34 21.63
C LYS A 205 13.36 11.65 20.65
N SER A 206 13.07 12.29 19.51
CA SER A 206 12.23 11.68 18.46
C SER A 206 12.89 10.47 17.84
N VAL A 207 14.20 10.51 17.56
CA VAL A 207 14.95 9.35 17.01
C VAL A 207 14.88 8.17 17.97
N LYS A 208 15.17 8.39 19.27
CA LYS A 208 15.05 7.33 20.29
C LYS A 208 13.63 6.77 20.34
N LYS A 209 12.61 7.63 20.30
CA LYS A 209 11.21 7.17 20.34
C LYS A 209 10.82 6.40 19.08
N ALA A 210 11.29 6.81 17.91
CA ALA A 210 11.07 6.11 16.65
C ALA A 210 11.72 4.72 16.67
N ASN A 211 12.95 4.61 17.21
CA ASN A 211 13.62 3.32 17.43
C ASN A 211 12.79 2.42 18.35
N GLU A 212 12.33 2.92 19.49
CA GLU A 212 11.50 2.13 20.42
C GLU A 212 10.26 1.55 19.73
N ILE A 213 9.50 2.40 19.03
CA ILE A 213 8.26 1.98 18.38
C ILE A 213 8.57 1.00 17.25
N PHE A 214 9.58 1.27 16.40
CA PHE A 214 9.90 0.40 15.29
C PHE A 214 10.45 -0.96 15.76
N PHE A 215 11.29 -0.96 16.80
CA PHE A 215 11.80 -2.19 17.41
C PHE A 215 10.66 -3.03 17.99
N LEU A 216 9.74 -2.40 18.73
CA LEU A 216 8.55 -3.08 19.24
C LEU A 216 7.68 -3.63 18.10
N ARG A 217 7.48 -2.86 17.03
CA ARG A 217 6.76 -3.33 15.84
C ARG A 217 7.43 -4.57 15.24
N LYS A 218 8.76 -4.66 15.17
CA LYS A 218 9.44 -5.88 14.70
C LYS A 218 9.22 -7.11 15.59
N ILE A 219 8.87 -6.92 16.87
CA ILE A 219 8.51 -8.00 17.78
C ILE A 219 7.04 -8.43 17.59
N LEU A 220 6.13 -7.45 17.43
CA LEU A 220 4.67 -7.67 17.39
C LEU A 220 4.12 -7.97 15.99
N GLU A 221 4.70 -7.37 14.94
CA GLU A 221 4.38 -7.58 13.53
C GLU A 221 5.18 -8.78 13.01
N ASP A 222 4.90 -9.96 13.55
CA ASP A 222 5.56 -11.21 13.18
C ASP A 222 4.56 -12.38 13.12
N GLY A 223 4.95 -13.47 12.47
CA GLY A 223 4.12 -14.67 12.34
C GLY A 223 4.94 -15.92 12.02
N THR A 224 4.27 -17.04 11.83
CA THR A 224 4.94 -18.28 11.43
C THR A 224 5.23 -18.30 9.94
N ALA A 225 6.33 -18.93 9.54
CA ALA A 225 6.63 -19.22 8.15
C ALA A 225 6.83 -20.73 7.95
N GLN A 226 6.91 -21.14 6.68
CA GLN A 226 7.44 -22.45 6.34
C GLN A 226 8.94 -22.53 6.70
N PRO A 227 9.53 -23.73 6.82
CA PRO A 227 10.96 -23.88 7.12
C PRO A 227 11.90 -23.21 6.12
N ASP A 228 11.47 -23.06 4.86
CA ASP A 228 12.16 -22.32 3.80
C ASP A 228 11.90 -20.80 3.84
N HIS A 229 11.23 -20.33 4.90
CA HIS A 229 10.78 -18.95 5.11
C HIS A 229 9.75 -18.43 4.09
N SER A 230 9.17 -19.31 3.27
CA SER A 230 8.05 -18.97 2.40
C SER A 230 6.72 -18.90 3.16
N ASN A 231 5.69 -18.34 2.51
CA ASN A 231 4.30 -18.40 2.97
C ASN A 231 4.07 -17.97 4.43
N ASN A 232 4.67 -16.84 4.83
CA ASN A 232 4.45 -16.29 6.17
C ASN A 232 2.96 -15.98 6.41
N ASP A 233 2.48 -16.19 7.64
CA ASP A 233 1.09 -15.90 8.04
C ASP A 233 0.93 -14.55 8.75
N LEU A 234 1.93 -13.67 8.64
CA LEU A 234 1.96 -12.35 9.30
C LEU A 234 0.67 -11.55 9.02
N PHE A 235 0.26 -11.46 7.76
CA PHE A 235 -0.97 -10.74 7.38
C PHE A 235 -2.22 -11.36 8.03
N PHE A 236 -2.28 -12.70 8.11
CA PHE A 236 -3.38 -13.39 8.75
C PHE A 236 -3.44 -13.09 10.25
N ARG A 237 -2.31 -13.23 10.97
CA ARG A 237 -2.24 -12.97 12.42
C ARG A 237 -2.57 -11.54 12.77
N THR A 238 -2.02 -10.59 12.02
CA THR A 238 -2.31 -9.16 12.25
C THR A 238 -3.78 -8.83 11.99
N THR A 239 -4.39 -9.42 10.94
CA THR A 239 -5.82 -9.23 10.65
C THR A 239 -6.72 -9.78 11.76
N LEU A 240 -6.33 -10.90 12.43
CA LEU A 240 -7.08 -11.41 13.59
C LEU A 240 -7.21 -10.35 14.69
N SER A 241 -6.13 -9.64 15.03
CA SER A 241 -6.18 -8.57 16.04
C SER A 241 -7.03 -7.40 15.57
N THR A 242 -6.86 -6.96 14.31
CA THR A 242 -7.62 -5.84 13.77
C THR A 242 -9.12 -6.13 13.75
N LEU A 243 -9.54 -7.32 13.31
CA LEU A 243 -10.95 -7.71 13.34
C LEU A 243 -11.45 -7.81 14.79
N TYR A 244 -10.68 -8.42 15.70
CA TYR A 244 -11.05 -8.54 17.11
C TYR A 244 -11.26 -7.18 17.78
N LEU A 245 -10.37 -6.21 17.53
CA LEU A 245 -10.52 -4.84 18.02
C LEU A 245 -11.72 -4.14 17.38
N SER A 246 -11.97 -4.37 16.09
CA SER A 246 -13.13 -3.78 15.41
C SER A 246 -14.48 -4.27 15.98
N PHE A 247 -14.57 -5.52 16.43
CA PHE A 247 -15.76 -6.05 17.10
C PHE A 247 -15.99 -5.50 18.51
N LYS A 248 -14.99 -4.84 19.11
CA LYS A 248 -15.17 -4.06 20.35
C LYS A 248 -15.72 -2.65 20.09
N GLY A 249 -15.83 -2.25 18.83
CA GLY A 249 -16.45 -0.98 18.43
C GLY A 249 -17.94 -0.93 18.75
N GLN A 250 -18.55 0.23 18.46
CA GLN A 250 -19.98 0.48 18.72
C GLN A 250 -20.90 0.14 17.53
N ASP A 251 -20.38 -0.55 16.52
CA ASP A 251 -21.17 -0.95 15.36
C ASP A 251 -22.33 -1.85 15.79
N ARG A 252 -23.54 -1.56 15.29
CA ARG A 252 -24.74 -2.37 15.52
C ARG A 252 -24.90 -3.50 14.50
N HIS A 253 -24.21 -3.39 13.36
CA HIS A 253 -24.29 -4.33 12.25
C HIS A 253 -22.89 -4.71 11.78
N LEU A 254 -22.79 -5.87 11.15
CA LEU A 254 -21.57 -6.28 10.45
C LEU A 254 -21.26 -5.30 9.32
N THR A 255 -20.14 -4.59 9.43
CA THR A 255 -19.68 -3.68 8.36
C THR A 255 -19.04 -4.46 7.22
N GLU A 256 -18.98 -3.86 6.03
CA GLU A 256 -18.33 -4.50 4.87
C GLU A 256 -16.84 -4.80 5.13
N ALA A 257 -16.14 -3.91 5.85
CA ALA A 257 -14.74 -4.15 6.25
C ALA A 257 -14.60 -5.36 7.17
N GLN A 258 -15.48 -5.49 8.16
CA GLN A 258 -15.51 -6.66 9.06
C GLN A 258 -15.87 -7.94 8.30
N ARG A 259 -16.84 -7.89 7.37
CA ARG A 259 -17.26 -9.03 6.54
C ARG A 259 -16.09 -9.57 5.72
N VAL A 260 -15.38 -8.69 5.00
CA VAL A 260 -14.24 -9.05 4.15
C VAL A 260 -13.08 -9.62 4.95
N ASP A 261 -12.82 -9.07 6.14
CA ASP A 261 -11.75 -9.57 7.01
C ASP A 261 -12.08 -10.91 7.65
N LEU A 262 -13.33 -11.07 8.12
CA LEU A 262 -13.82 -12.34 8.64
C LEU A 262 -13.75 -13.42 7.56
N ASP A 263 -14.21 -13.13 6.35
CA ASP A 263 -14.13 -14.09 5.23
C ASP A 263 -12.68 -14.51 4.94
N TYR A 264 -11.75 -13.55 4.91
CA TYR A 264 -10.32 -13.82 4.72
C TYR A 264 -9.74 -14.69 5.85
N ILE A 265 -10.08 -14.38 7.11
CA ILE A 265 -9.66 -15.13 8.29
C ILE A 265 -10.17 -16.57 8.21
N LEU A 266 -11.47 -16.76 7.99
CA LEU A 266 -12.10 -18.08 7.94
C LEU A 266 -11.51 -18.92 6.81
N LYS A 267 -11.33 -18.34 5.60
CA LYS A 267 -10.68 -19.03 4.46
C LYS A 267 -9.26 -19.47 4.79
N THR A 268 -8.50 -18.61 5.45
CA THR A 268 -7.11 -18.90 5.82
C THR A 268 -7.03 -19.97 6.92
N MET A 269 -7.94 -19.93 7.89
CA MET A 269 -8.05 -20.98 8.92
C MET A 269 -8.45 -22.32 8.30
N GLU A 270 -9.47 -22.35 7.44
CA GLU A 270 -9.89 -23.56 6.72
C GLU A 270 -8.72 -24.21 5.97
N TYR A 271 -7.96 -23.42 5.22
CA TYR A 271 -6.77 -23.88 4.53
C TYR A 271 -5.71 -24.45 5.49
N ASN A 272 -5.32 -23.71 6.53
CA ASN A 272 -4.28 -24.19 7.45
C ASN A 272 -4.73 -25.40 8.27
N LEU A 273 -6.00 -25.49 8.65
CA LEU A 273 -6.58 -26.64 9.35
C LEU A 273 -6.69 -27.87 8.44
N SER A 274 -6.83 -27.70 7.12
CA SER A 274 -6.85 -28.81 6.16
C SER A 274 -5.46 -29.47 6.00
N LEU A 275 -4.38 -28.68 6.10
CA LEU A 275 -3.00 -29.17 6.11
C LEU A 275 -2.63 -29.94 7.39
N GLY A 276 -3.43 -29.80 8.45
CA GLY A 276 -3.36 -30.63 9.65
C GLY A 276 -2.37 -30.17 10.73
N LYS A 277 -2.40 -30.86 11.87
CA LYS A 277 -1.66 -30.49 13.09
C LYS A 277 -0.14 -30.47 12.89
N LYS A 278 0.42 -31.43 12.14
CA LYS A 278 1.85 -31.51 11.87
C LYS A 278 2.35 -30.25 11.17
N HIS A 279 1.62 -29.76 10.17
CA HIS A 279 1.96 -28.54 9.45
C HIS A 279 2.02 -27.33 10.39
N LEU A 280 1.00 -27.14 11.23
CA LEU A 280 0.96 -26.06 12.21
C LEU A 280 2.12 -26.15 13.22
N SER A 281 2.41 -27.35 13.72
CA SER A 281 3.50 -27.59 14.68
C SER A 281 4.88 -27.28 14.07
N THR A 282 5.13 -27.69 12.82
CA THR A 282 6.37 -27.35 12.09
C THR A 282 6.55 -25.84 11.96
N ARG A 283 5.49 -25.11 11.63
CA ARG A 283 5.52 -23.64 11.51
C ARG A 283 5.76 -22.93 12.84
N LEU A 284 5.15 -23.40 13.94
CA LEU A 284 5.43 -22.88 15.29
C LEU A 284 6.88 -23.16 15.71
N ASN A 285 7.42 -24.33 15.37
CA ASN A 285 8.81 -24.66 15.66
C ASN A 285 9.80 -23.77 14.88
N GLU A 286 9.53 -23.50 13.59
CA GLU A 286 10.31 -22.51 12.83
C GLU A 286 10.28 -21.15 13.52
N TRP A 287 9.10 -20.70 13.93
CA TRP A 287 8.93 -19.40 14.57
C TRP A 287 9.67 -19.31 15.90
N GLU A 288 9.63 -20.36 16.72
CA GLU A 288 10.40 -20.47 17.96
C GLU A 288 11.91 -20.35 17.68
N GLN A 289 12.43 -21.16 16.75
CA GLN A 289 13.86 -21.17 16.42
C GLN A 289 14.32 -19.83 15.85
N ARG A 290 13.53 -19.22 14.96
CA ARG A 290 13.82 -17.89 14.42
C ARG A 290 13.81 -16.81 15.50
N THR A 291 12.85 -16.85 16.41
CA THR A 291 12.79 -15.91 17.54
C THR A 291 13.96 -16.12 18.52
N GLN A 292 14.39 -17.36 18.73
CA GLN A 292 15.59 -17.66 19.51
C GLN A 292 16.86 -17.11 18.85
N ARG A 293 17.00 -17.23 17.53
CA ARG A 293 18.12 -16.60 16.80
C ARG A 293 18.12 -15.08 16.96
N ILE A 294 16.95 -14.45 16.89
CA ILE A 294 16.78 -13.01 17.11
C ILE A 294 17.21 -12.63 18.54
N TYR A 295 16.75 -13.37 19.56
CA TYR A 295 17.13 -13.12 20.95
C TYR A 295 18.64 -13.24 21.16
N ASN A 296 19.24 -14.34 20.68
CA ASN A 296 20.67 -14.57 20.79
C ASN A 296 21.47 -13.47 20.09
N PHE A 297 21.04 -13.04 18.90
CA PHE A 297 21.65 -11.93 18.18
C PHE A 297 21.70 -10.66 19.05
N TYR A 298 20.57 -10.20 19.57
CA TYR A 298 20.53 -8.97 20.36
C TYR A 298 21.25 -9.11 21.71
N GLN A 299 21.22 -10.28 22.33
CA GLN A 299 22.01 -10.56 23.53
C GLN A 299 23.52 -10.46 23.24
N SER A 300 23.98 -11.04 22.13
CA SER A 300 25.37 -10.94 21.70
C SER A 300 25.75 -9.48 21.42
N ILE A 301 24.93 -8.75 20.66
CA ILE A 301 25.15 -7.34 20.34
C ILE A 301 25.32 -6.48 21.61
N LEU A 302 24.46 -6.66 22.63
CA LEU A 302 24.59 -5.96 23.92
C LEU A 302 25.85 -6.34 24.70
N SER A 303 26.36 -7.57 24.51
CA SER A 303 27.63 -8.02 25.09
C SER A 303 28.87 -7.53 24.31
N GLY A 304 28.67 -6.73 23.26
CA GLY A 304 29.73 -6.15 22.42
C GLY A 304 30.33 -7.12 21.39
N ARG A 305 29.72 -8.30 21.20
CA ARG A 305 30.23 -9.38 20.33
C ARG A 305 29.12 -9.89 19.41
N TYR A 306 29.45 -10.37 18.23
CA TYR A 306 28.53 -11.08 17.34
C TYR A 306 29.28 -12.22 16.70
N ILE A 307 28.63 -13.37 16.53
CA ILE A 307 29.24 -14.52 15.89
C ILE A 307 28.59 -14.68 14.53
N GLU A 308 29.38 -14.50 13.47
CA GLU A 308 28.98 -14.75 12.09
C GLU A 308 29.92 -15.81 11.51
N ASP A 309 29.37 -16.93 11.04
CA ASP A 309 30.13 -18.05 10.47
C ASP A 309 31.30 -18.54 11.36
N GLY A 310 31.10 -18.51 12.69
CA GLY A 310 32.11 -18.93 13.68
C GLY A 310 33.12 -17.85 14.06
N ASN A 311 33.10 -16.67 13.44
CA ASN A 311 33.99 -15.56 13.75
C ASN A 311 33.34 -14.55 14.68
N VAL A 312 34.09 -14.06 15.67
CA VAL A 312 33.63 -13.00 16.58
C VAL A 312 33.90 -11.63 15.97
N ILE A 313 32.84 -10.90 15.67
CA ILE A 313 32.84 -9.52 15.16
C ILE A 313 32.42 -8.58 16.30
N LYS A 314 33.02 -7.38 16.40
CA LYS A 314 32.59 -6.39 17.40
C LYS A 314 31.25 -5.74 17.02
N ALA A 315 30.43 -5.37 18.00
CA ALA A 315 29.15 -4.71 17.72
C ALA A 315 29.29 -3.44 16.86
N ASP A 316 30.31 -2.61 17.13
CA ASP A 316 30.60 -1.40 16.36
C ASP A 316 30.98 -1.68 14.90
N GLU A 317 31.64 -2.82 14.64
CA GLU A 317 32.00 -3.23 13.29
C GLU A 317 30.75 -3.62 12.50
N ILE A 318 29.75 -4.24 13.13
CA ILE A 318 28.47 -4.58 12.48
C ILE A 318 27.69 -3.32 12.13
N VAL A 319 27.66 -2.33 13.03
CA VAL A 319 27.04 -1.03 12.75
C VAL A 319 27.72 -0.39 11.55
N LYS A 320 29.06 -0.42 11.48
CA LYS A 320 29.82 0.07 10.33
C LYS A 320 29.52 -0.72 9.06
N ILE A 321 29.44 -2.05 9.11
CA ILE A 321 29.11 -2.91 7.96
C ILE A 321 27.70 -2.59 7.47
N LYS A 322 26.69 -2.58 8.35
CA LYS A 322 25.30 -2.27 7.96
C LYS A 322 25.17 -0.84 7.44
N SER A 323 25.85 0.12 8.06
CA SER A 323 25.89 1.51 7.58
C SER A 323 26.54 1.58 6.19
N SER A 324 27.65 0.87 5.98
CA SER A 324 28.34 0.78 4.69
C SER A 324 27.45 0.14 3.62
N ASP A 325 26.78 -0.96 3.90
CA ASP A 325 25.92 -1.65 2.93
C ASP A 325 24.64 -0.85 2.63
N ARG A 326 24.07 -0.18 3.63
CA ARG A 326 23.00 0.81 3.44
C ARG A 326 23.47 1.93 2.53
N PHE A 327 24.63 2.51 2.82
CA PHE A 327 25.19 3.60 2.01
C PHE A 327 25.43 3.14 0.57
N LYS A 328 26.08 2.00 0.35
CA LYS A 328 26.34 1.44 -1.00
C LYS A 328 25.05 1.21 -1.79
N LEU A 329 24.03 0.61 -1.18
CA LEU A 329 22.75 0.39 -1.86
C LEU A 329 22.05 1.72 -2.16
N SER A 330 21.98 2.61 -1.17
CA SER A 330 21.35 3.92 -1.30
C SER A 330 22.04 4.76 -2.38
N GLU A 331 23.37 4.80 -2.38
CA GLU A 331 24.19 5.51 -3.38
C GLU A 331 23.98 4.91 -4.77
N PHE A 332 24.02 3.57 -4.90
CA PHE A 332 23.78 2.89 -6.17
C PHE A 332 22.41 3.25 -6.75
N ILE A 333 21.34 3.16 -5.95
CA ILE A 333 19.99 3.50 -6.41
C ILE A 333 19.85 4.99 -6.71
N THR A 334 20.31 5.86 -5.81
CA THR A 334 20.20 7.31 -5.99
C THR A 334 20.98 7.75 -7.24
N SER A 335 22.14 7.15 -7.51
CA SER A 335 22.91 7.38 -8.73
C SER A 335 22.13 6.94 -9.98
N LYS A 336 21.54 5.73 -9.97
CA LYS A 336 20.70 5.25 -11.08
C LYS A 336 19.47 6.12 -11.31
N PHE A 337 18.80 6.54 -10.25
CA PHE A 337 17.67 7.46 -10.32
C PHE A 337 18.08 8.83 -10.88
N THR A 338 19.24 9.35 -10.47
CA THR A 338 19.80 10.61 -10.99
C THR A 338 20.05 10.49 -12.50
N GLN A 339 20.64 9.39 -12.95
CA GLN A 339 20.89 9.12 -14.37
C GLN A 339 19.59 9.08 -15.19
N VAL A 340 18.59 8.37 -14.70
CA VAL A 340 17.27 8.29 -15.33
C VAL A 340 16.58 9.65 -15.36
N TYR A 341 16.61 10.39 -14.25
CA TYR A 341 16.09 11.75 -14.17
C TYR A 341 16.72 12.64 -15.25
N GLN A 342 18.06 12.66 -15.34
CA GLN A 342 18.78 13.47 -16.31
C GLN A 342 18.52 13.05 -17.76
N PHE A 343 18.29 11.76 -18.02
CA PHE A 343 17.90 11.28 -19.35
C PHE A 343 16.54 11.83 -19.77
N TRP A 344 15.54 11.73 -18.90
CA TRP A 344 14.18 12.18 -19.20
C TRP A 344 14.03 13.70 -19.17
N ALA A 345 14.83 14.40 -18.35
CA ALA A 345 14.84 15.87 -18.30
C ALA A 345 15.21 16.50 -19.65
N LYS A 346 15.97 15.78 -20.50
CA LYS A 346 16.35 16.20 -21.86
C LYS A 346 15.28 15.96 -22.92
N GLN A 347 14.19 15.26 -22.58
CA GLN A 347 13.10 14.99 -23.52
C GLN A 347 12.06 16.12 -23.46
N ASP A 348 11.14 16.15 -24.43
CA ASP A 348 9.99 17.05 -24.38
C ASP A 348 9.01 16.67 -23.25
N GLU A 349 8.17 17.63 -22.84
CA GLU A 349 7.24 17.47 -21.71
C GLU A 349 6.29 16.28 -21.87
N LEU A 350 5.85 15.98 -23.10
CA LEU A 350 4.96 14.85 -23.37
C LEU A 350 5.66 13.52 -23.06
N MET A 351 6.94 13.38 -23.40
CA MET A 351 7.72 12.18 -23.07
C MET A 351 7.98 12.05 -21.56
N LYS A 352 8.22 13.16 -20.85
CA LYS A 352 8.35 13.15 -19.38
C LYS A 352 7.06 12.69 -18.73
N TYR A 353 5.92 13.25 -19.15
CA TYR A 353 4.59 12.85 -18.70
C TYR A 353 4.37 11.34 -18.89
N PHE A 354 4.61 10.80 -20.09
CA PHE A 354 4.43 9.37 -20.34
C PHE A 354 5.34 8.49 -19.52
N TYR A 355 6.59 8.89 -19.32
CA TYR A 355 7.52 8.12 -18.50
C TYR A 355 7.02 8.00 -17.06
N VAL A 356 6.55 9.12 -16.50
CA VAL A 356 6.04 9.19 -15.12
C VAL A 356 4.77 8.35 -14.98
N ILE A 357 3.79 8.53 -15.86
CA ILE A 357 2.55 7.75 -15.81
C ILE A 357 2.83 6.26 -16.00
N ASP A 358 3.59 5.85 -17.02
CA ASP A 358 3.90 4.43 -17.24
C ASP A 358 4.62 3.82 -16.02
N THR A 359 5.63 4.51 -15.50
CA THR A 359 6.43 4.01 -14.37
C THR A 359 5.56 3.85 -13.12
N ILE A 360 4.68 4.80 -12.81
CA ILE A 360 3.79 4.71 -11.64
C ILE A 360 2.77 3.59 -11.84
N LEU A 361 2.04 3.58 -12.96
CA LEU A 361 0.98 2.59 -13.19
C LEU A 361 1.54 1.16 -13.23
N TYR A 362 2.71 0.98 -13.85
CA TYR A 362 3.35 -0.33 -13.94
C TYR A 362 3.73 -0.88 -12.56
N ASN A 363 4.28 -0.03 -11.67
CA ASN A 363 4.78 -0.47 -10.36
C ASN A 363 3.71 -0.50 -9.26
N GLU A 364 2.71 0.38 -9.30
CA GLU A 364 1.68 0.47 -8.25
C GLU A 364 0.48 -0.46 -8.50
N ILE A 365 0.13 -0.72 -9.76
CA ILE A 365 -1.09 -1.47 -10.13
C ILE A 365 -0.77 -2.71 -10.96
N GLY A 366 0.12 -2.57 -11.94
CA GLY A 366 0.46 -3.64 -12.87
C GLY A 366 -0.73 -4.06 -13.73
N ASN A 367 -1.12 -5.35 -13.68
CA ASN A 367 -2.18 -5.93 -14.51
C ASN A 367 -3.44 -6.31 -13.70
N ILE A 368 -3.57 -5.82 -12.46
CA ILE A 368 -4.63 -6.24 -11.52
C ILE A 368 -6.03 -5.83 -12.00
N ASP A 369 -6.15 -4.69 -12.70
CA ASP A 369 -7.43 -4.09 -13.10
C ASP A 369 -7.81 -4.31 -14.57
N ALA A 370 -7.07 -5.19 -15.26
CA ALA A 370 -7.37 -5.57 -16.63
C ALA A 370 -8.69 -6.37 -16.73
N PRO A 371 -9.45 -6.24 -17.84
CA PRO A 371 -9.15 -5.45 -19.04
C PRO A 371 -9.67 -4.00 -19.01
N ASP A 372 -10.37 -3.58 -17.97
CA ASP A 372 -11.12 -2.31 -17.96
C ASP A 372 -10.28 -1.09 -17.60
N ASN A 373 -9.21 -1.34 -16.84
CA ASN A 373 -8.18 -0.38 -16.49
C ASN A 373 -8.71 0.84 -15.72
N LEU A 374 -9.78 0.66 -14.93
CA LEU A 374 -10.44 1.75 -14.21
C LEU A 374 -9.56 2.31 -13.09
N GLU A 375 -8.83 1.45 -12.38
CA GLU A 375 -7.94 1.88 -11.30
C GLU A 375 -6.73 2.64 -11.89
N ARG A 376 -6.21 2.17 -13.03
CA ARG A 376 -5.15 2.85 -13.80
C ARG A 376 -5.59 4.22 -14.31
N LYS A 377 -6.83 4.37 -14.78
CA LYS A 377 -7.39 5.67 -15.19
C LYS A 377 -7.47 6.64 -14.01
N ASP A 378 -7.95 6.17 -12.87
CA ASP A 378 -8.12 7.00 -11.67
C ASP A 378 -6.79 7.43 -11.08
N ILE A 379 -5.83 6.52 -11.01
CA ILE A 379 -4.48 6.83 -10.56
C ILE A 379 -3.78 7.77 -11.53
N THR A 380 -4.00 7.64 -12.85
CA THR A 380 -3.54 8.63 -13.83
C THR A 380 -4.09 10.03 -13.53
N GLN A 381 -5.39 10.14 -13.24
CA GLN A 381 -6.00 11.41 -12.87
C GLN A 381 -5.45 11.96 -11.54
N ILE A 382 -5.17 11.10 -10.55
CA ILE A 382 -4.51 11.51 -9.30
C ILE A 382 -3.13 12.09 -9.56
N ILE A 383 -2.34 11.45 -10.43
CA ILE A 383 -1.00 11.94 -10.79
C ILE A 383 -1.11 13.30 -11.47
N ILE A 384 -2.08 13.48 -12.38
CA ILE A 384 -2.39 14.78 -12.99
C ILE A 384 -2.79 15.82 -11.92
N ASN A 385 -3.68 15.49 -11.00
CA ASN A 385 -4.08 16.41 -9.92
C ASN A 385 -2.88 16.81 -9.05
N ARG A 386 -2.01 15.85 -8.70
CA ARG A 386 -0.78 16.09 -7.94
C ARG A 386 0.22 16.96 -8.69
N PHE A 387 0.26 16.90 -10.02
CA PHE A 387 1.11 17.77 -10.84
C PHE A 387 0.79 19.27 -10.65
N PHE A 388 -0.43 19.63 -10.26
CA PHE A 388 -0.80 21.01 -9.98
C PHE A 388 -0.58 21.43 -8.51
N GLU A 389 -0.13 20.50 -7.66
CA GLU A 389 0.00 20.72 -6.22
C GLU A 389 1.48 20.74 -5.82
N LYS A 390 1.97 21.92 -5.38
CA LYS A 390 3.39 22.17 -5.03
C LYS A 390 3.99 21.15 -4.06
N LYS A 391 3.16 20.63 -3.15
CA LYS A 391 3.57 19.63 -2.17
C LYS A 391 4.09 18.34 -2.81
N TYR A 392 3.55 17.97 -3.97
CA TYR A 392 3.82 16.70 -4.64
C TYR A 392 4.85 16.83 -5.76
N ASN A 393 4.88 17.97 -6.46
CA ASN A 393 5.72 18.14 -7.66
C ASN A 393 7.03 18.90 -7.43
N ARG A 394 7.42 19.12 -6.16
CA ARG A 394 8.70 19.76 -5.79
C ARG A 394 9.48 18.88 -4.84
N LEU A 395 10.72 18.60 -5.20
CA LEU A 395 11.68 17.97 -4.30
C LEU A 395 12.04 18.95 -3.16
N SER A 396 12.62 18.42 -2.11
CA SER A 396 13.05 19.13 -0.89
C SER A 396 14.38 18.55 -0.42
N THR A 397 15.06 19.23 0.51
CA THR A 397 16.35 18.79 1.07
C THR A 397 16.28 17.44 1.81
N LEU A 398 15.07 16.95 2.09
CA LEU A 398 14.84 15.63 2.67
C LEU A 398 14.88 14.50 1.63
N ASP A 399 14.63 14.80 0.36
CA ASP A 399 14.62 13.81 -0.72
C ASP A 399 16.06 13.42 -1.10
N SER A 400 16.40 12.13 -1.16
CA SER A 400 17.80 11.67 -1.39
C SER A 400 18.40 12.17 -2.70
N LEU A 401 17.57 12.41 -3.71
CA LEU A 401 18.01 12.93 -5.01
C LEU A 401 18.39 14.41 -4.99
N TRP A 402 17.95 15.16 -3.98
CA TRP A 402 18.14 16.60 -3.90
C TRP A 402 19.60 17.01 -4.09
N LYS A 403 20.49 16.41 -3.29
CA LYS A 403 21.92 16.73 -3.29
C LYS A 403 22.56 16.47 -4.65
N ASN A 404 22.17 15.38 -5.31
CA ASN A 404 22.75 14.98 -6.60
C ASN A 404 22.25 15.84 -7.77
N LEU A 405 21.01 16.34 -7.70
CA LEU A 405 20.40 17.13 -8.78
C LEU A 405 20.64 18.63 -8.65
N PHE A 406 20.59 19.17 -7.43
CA PHE A 406 20.58 20.62 -7.19
C PHE A 406 21.77 21.13 -6.39
N GLY A 407 22.56 20.23 -5.78
CA GLY A 407 23.65 20.63 -4.88
C GLY A 407 23.13 21.50 -3.74
N ASN A 408 23.73 22.69 -3.57
CA ASN A 408 23.36 23.66 -2.53
C ASN A 408 22.42 24.78 -3.03
N PHE A 409 21.85 24.67 -4.24
CA PHE A 409 21.09 25.76 -4.87
C PHE A 409 19.59 25.44 -5.02
N ASP A 410 18.72 26.21 -4.35
CA ASP A 410 17.25 26.03 -4.34
C ASP A 410 16.55 26.40 -5.67
N LYS A 411 17.22 27.13 -6.57
CA LYS A 411 16.57 27.84 -7.69
C LYS A 411 16.04 26.96 -8.84
N LYS A 412 16.29 25.64 -8.84
CA LYS A 412 15.92 24.71 -9.95
C LYS A 412 14.75 23.77 -9.65
N THR A 413 14.13 23.87 -8.47
CA THR A 413 13.04 22.97 -8.05
C THR A 413 11.75 23.13 -8.83
N ASP A 414 11.61 24.22 -9.57
CA ASP A 414 10.45 24.50 -10.43
C ASP A 414 10.59 23.96 -11.86
N GLU A 415 11.74 23.36 -12.20
CA GLU A 415 11.96 22.70 -13.47
C GLU A 415 11.57 21.20 -13.40
N ASN A 416 11.15 20.61 -14.52
CA ASN A 416 10.86 19.18 -14.66
C ASN A 416 9.85 18.62 -13.63
N LEU A 417 8.76 19.35 -13.38
CA LEU A 417 7.76 19.04 -12.35
C LEU A 417 7.20 17.60 -12.42
N TRP A 418 7.06 17.02 -13.62
CA TRP A 418 6.68 15.61 -13.79
C TRP A 418 7.67 14.66 -13.14
N LEU A 419 8.97 14.85 -13.38
CA LEU A 419 10.01 14.01 -12.81
C LEU A 419 10.13 14.23 -11.30
N ASN A 420 10.02 15.48 -10.83
CA ASN A 420 9.98 15.76 -9.41
C ASN A 420 8.82 15.04 -8.71
N LEU A 421 7.66 14.95 -9.34
CA LEU A 421 6.51 14.20 -8.82
C LEU A 421 6.82 12.71 -8.67
N LEU A 422 7.42 12.08 -9.69
CA LEU A 422 7.79 10.66 -9.64
C LEU A 422 8.81 10.38 -8.54
N PHE A 423 9.80 11.25 -8.40
CA PHE A 423 10.96 11.05 -7.54
C PHE A 423 10.82 11.64 -6.13
N LYS A 424 9.66 12.23 -5.82
CA LYS A 424 9.32 12.69 -4.47
C LYS A 424 9.28 11.48 -3.52
N GLU A 425 10.12 11.48 -2.49
CA GLU A 425 10.25 10.33 -1.61
C GLU A 425 8.99 10.14 -0.76
N GLY A 426 8.53 8.89 -0.67
CA GLY A 426 7.38 8.51 0.13
C GLY A 426 6.03 8.73 -0.54
N GLU A 427 5.98 9.31 -1.74
CA GLU A 427 4.74 9.43 -2.52
C GLU A 427 4.40 8.16 -3.29
N PHE A 428 5.41 7.39 -3.72
CA PHE A 428 5.26 6.08 -4.34
C PHE A 428 6.23 5.08 -3.70
N SER A 429 5.78 3.85 -3.52
CA SER A 429 6.54 2.86 -2.73
C SER A 429 7.89 2.49 -3.37
N PHE A 430 7.95 2.47 -4.70
CA PHE A 430 9.13 2.08 -5.46
C PHE A 430 10.24 3.16 -5.50
N THR A 431 10.02 4.35 -4.93
CA THR A 431 11.08 5.37 -4.82
C THR A 431 12.00 5.12 -3.63
N TYR A 432 11.65 4.22 -2.71
CA TYR A 432 12.53 3.81 -1.63
C TYR A 432 13.66 2.90 -2.15
N TYR A 433 14.91 3.25 -1.86
CA TYR A 433 16.09 2.53 -2.35
C TYR A 433 16.15 1.04 -1.96
N TYR A 434 15.46 0.65 -0.90
CA TYR A 434 15.47 -0.71 -0.37
C TYR A 434 14.33 -1.60 -0.89
N MET A 435 13.43 -1.05 -1.73
CA MET A 435 12.35 -1.83 -2.34
C MET A 435 12.84 -2.50 -3.62
N ASP A 436 12.47 -3.76 -3.85
CA ASP A 436 12.83 -4.48 -5.08
C ASP A 436 12.30 -3.75 -6.33
N ALA A 437 11.14 -3.10 -6.22
CA ALA A 437 10.52 -2.32 -7.30
C ALA A 437 11.35 -1.09 -7.74
N SER A 438 12.26 -0.58 -6.89
CA SER A 438 13.14 0.54 -7.26
C SER A 438 14.00 0.23 -8.48
N LEU A 439 14.39 -1.04 -8.65
CA LEU A 439 15.09 -1.54 -9.84
C LEU A 439 14.32 -1.20 -11.12
N ARG A 440 12.99 -1.26 -11.11
CA ARG A 440 12.15 -1.11 -12.31
C ARG A 440 12.10 0.31 -12.87
N VAL A 441 12.59 1.30 -12.13
CA VAL A 441 12.74 2.68 -12.58
C VAL A 441 13.82 2.81 -13.67
N PHE A 442 14.94 2.09 -13.53
CA PHE A 442 16.09 2.11 -14.47
C PHE A 442 16.29 0.79 -15.23
N CYS A 443 15.75 -0.32 -14.72
CA CYS A 443 15.69 -1.65 -15.33
C CYS A 443 14.23 -2.08 -15.55
N PRO A 444 13.48 -1.38 -16.43
CA PRO A 444 12.09 -1.74 -16.72
C PRO A 444 12.03 -3.11 -17.40
N SER A 445 11.01 -3.90 -17.09
CA SER A 445 10.81 -5.18 -17.78
C SER A 445 10.51 -4.96 -19.27
N MET A 446 11.21 -5.72 -20.12
CA MET A 446 11.12 -5.64 -21.58
C MET A 446 10.44 -6.85 -22.23
N THR A 447 9.81 -7.72 -21.42
CA THR A 447 9.03 -8.87 -21.92
C THR A 447 7.84 -8.42 -22.76
N LYS A 448 7.31 -9.32 -23.61
CA LYS A 448 6.13 -9.02 -24.46
C LYS A 448 4.93 -8.55 -23.63
N GLN A 449 4.67 -9.21 -22.51
CA GLN A 449 3.58 -8.83 -21.60
C GLN A 449 3.81 -7.45 -20.99
N SER A 450 5.04 -7.14 -20.58
CA SER A 450 5.35 -5.83 -19.97
C SER A 450 5.22 -4.69 -20.98
N LYS A 451 5.64 -4.92 -22.23
CA LYS A 451 5.43 -3.99 -23.35
C LYS A 451 3.95 -3.79 -23.64
N LYS A 452 3.13 -4.84 -23.54
CA LYS A 452 1.67 -4.74 -23.69
C LYS A 452 1.07 -3.84 -22.60
N ILE A 453 1.37 -4.10 -21.32
CA ILE A 453 0.89 -3.28 -20.19
C ILE A 453 1.32 -1.83 -20.36
N ARG A 454 2.57 -1.58 -20.76
CA ARG A 454 3.08 -0.23 -21.06
C ARG A 454 2.29 0.46 -22.16
N ASN A 455 2.03 -0.21 -23.27
CA ASN A 455 1.24 0.39 -24.35
C ASN A 455 -0.17 0.73 -23.87
N GLU A 456 -0.79 -0.12 -23.04
CA GLU A 456 -2.08 0.19 -22.40
C GLU A 456 -1.98 1.42 -21.47
N ASN A 457 -0.92 1.53 -20.66
CA ASN A 457 -0.66 2.69 -19.81
C ASN A 457 -0.54 3.98 -20.62
N LEU A 458 0.18 3.93 -21.75
CA LEU A 458 0.35 5.08 -22.64
C LEU A 458 -0.97 5.51 -23.29
N LEU A 459 -1.83 4.55 -23.67
CA LEU A 459 -3.17 4.86 -24.19
C LEU A 459 -4.05 5.53 -23.12
N ILE A 460 -3.96 5.07 -21.87
CA ILE A 460 -4.64 5.71 -20.73
C ILE A 460 -4.12 7.14 -20.52
N ALA A 461 -2.81 7.34 -20.57
CA ALA A 461 -2.18 8.64 -20.43
C ALA A 461 -2.60 9.61 -21.55
N ILE A 462 -2.61 9.15 -22.81
CA ILE A 462 -3.11 9.92 -23.96
C ILE A 462 -4.58 10.29 -23.76
N SER A 463 -5.41 9.34 -23.35
CA SER A 463 -6.83 9.58 -23.08
C SER A 463 -7.03 10.64 -22.00
N ALA A 464 -6.24 10.60 -20.92
CA ALA A 464 -6.33 11.53 -19.81
C ALA A 464 -5.87 12.94 -20.20
N LEU A 465 -4.90 13.09 -21.11
CA LEU A 465 -4.53 14.41 -21.67
C LEU A 465 -5.61 14.99 -22.56
N LYS A 466 -6.23 14.17 -23.43
CA LYS A 466 -7.29 14.61 -24.34
C LYS A 466 -8.56 15.02 -23.60
N LYS A 467 -8.89 14.31 -22.52
CA LYS A 467 -10.09 14.53 -21.72
C LYS A 467 -9.81 14.23 -20.24
N PRO A 468 -9.20 15.16 -19.50
CA PRO A 468 -9.03 15.03 -18.06
C PRO A 468 -10.38 14.88 -17.36
N ASP A 469 -10.44 14.07 -16.29
CA ASP A 469 -11.60 14.00 -15.41
C ASP A 469 -11.49 15.07 -14.32
N ASP A 470 -11.94 16.28 -14.64
CA ASP A 470 -11.92 17.40 -13.70
C ASP A 470 -12.85 17.19 -12.50
N GLN A 471 -13.79 16.25 -12.52
CA GLN A 471 -14.67 15.98 -11.38
C GLN A 471 -14.00 15.09 -10.34
N PHE A 472 -13.06 14.25 -10.77
CA PHE A 472 -12.32 13.37 -9.86
C PHE A 472 -11.12 14.07 -9.22
N LYS A 473 -11.36 14.82 -8.14
CA LYS A 473 -10.35 15.62 -7.40
C LYS A 473 -9.52 14.82 -6.38
N ALA A 474 -9.33 13.52 -6.62
CA ALA A 474 -8.54 12.68 -5.73
C ALA A 474 -7.06 13.09 -5.73
N LEU A 475 -6.45 13.08 -4.54
CA LEU A 475 -5.02 13.34 -4.34
C LEU A 475 -4.31 12.21 -3.57
N ARG A 476 -5.07 11.39 -2.83
CA ARG A 476 -4.54 10.23 -2.09
C ARG A 476 -5.34 8.99 -2.38
N TYR A 477 -4.65 7.86 -2.30
CA TYR A 477 -5.27 6.54 -2.36
C TYR A 477 -4.53 5.56 -1.46
N PHE A 478 -5.21 4.49 -1.03
CA PHE A 478 -4.53 3.32 -0.48
C PHE A 478 -5.32 2.03 -0.75
N SER A 479 -4.60 0.92 -0.75
CA SER A 479 -5.15 -0.43 -0.72
C SER A 479 -5.21 -0.94 0.70
N ARG A 480 -6.41 -1.13 1.24
CA ARG A 480 -6.59 -1.68 2.58
C ARG A 480 -6.09 -3.12 2.65
N ILE A 481 -6.33 -3.93 1.60
CA ILE A 481 -5.90 -5.33 1.60
C ILE A 481 -4.38 -5.49 1.51
N SER A 482 -3.67 -4.47 1.03
CA SER A 482 -2.20 -4.46 0.96
C SER A 482 -1.56 -3.90 2.24
N MET A 483 -2.33 -3.28 3.13
CA MET A 483 -1.84 -2.82 4.42
C MET A 483 -1.74 -3.98 5.41
N LEU A 484 -0.65 -4.02 6.16
CA LEU A 484 -0.47 -5.00 7.24
C LEU A 484 -1.62 -4.88 8.25
N GLY A 485 -2.20 -6.02 8.66
CA GLY A 485 -3.39 -6.07 9.50
C GLY A 485 -4.66 -5.55 8.85
N ARG A 486 -4.64 -5.23 7.54
CA ARG A 486 -5.75 -4.61 6.82
C ARG A 486 -6.29 -3.36 7.52
N ILE A 487 -5.39 -2.60 8.13
CA ILE A 487 -5.74 -1.38 8.86
C ILE A 487 -6.36 -0.34 7.93
N ASP A 488 -7.34 0.40 8.44
CA ASP A 488 -7.95 1.51 7.72
C ASP A 488 -7.18 2.80 8.03
N MET A 489 -6.45 3.32 7.04
CA MET A 489 -5.61 4.52 7.16
C MET A 489 -6.43 5.82 7.13
N THR A 490 -7.75 5.76 6.95
CA THR A 490 -8.63 6.95 6.85
C THR A 490 -8.47 7.88 8.05
N THR A 491 -8.29 7.34 9.25
CA THR A 491 -8.15 8.13 10.49
C THR A 491 -6.83 8.90 10.58
N LEU A 492 -5.84 8.57 9.76
CA LEU A 492 -4.54 9.24 9.73
C LEU A 492 -4.52 10.44 8.79
N TRP A 493 -5.50 10.56 7.88
CA TRP A 493 -5.54 11.60 6.87
C TRP A 493 -6.63 12.62 7.18
N GLN A 494 -6.48 13.29 8.33
CA GLN A 494 -7.50 14.21 8.85
C GLN A 494 -7.80 15.39 7.92
N ASP A 495 -6.86 15.81 7.07
CA ASP A 495 -7.03 16.89 6.08
C ASP A 495 -7.76 16.46 4.80
N TYR A 496 -8.17 15.19 4.73
CA TYR A 496 -8.77 14.59 3.55
C TYR A 496 -10.15 14.02 3.87
N LYS A 497 -10.99 13.93 2.85
CA LYS A 497 -12.29 13.25 2.90
C LYS A 497 -12.35 12.15 1.86
N LEU A 498 -13.01 11.06 2.22
CA LEU A 498 -13.23 9.90 1.36
C LEU A 498 -14.10 10.31 0.16
N ILE A 499 -13.69 9.90 -1.03
CA ILE A 499 -14.53 9.99 -2.23
C ILE A 499 -15.50 8.80 -2.21
N PRO A 500 -16.81 9.04 -2.45
CA PRO A 500 -17.80 7.96 -2.49
C PRO A 500 -17.43 6.84 -3.46
N GLU A 501 -17.83 5.62 -3.12
CA GLU A 501 -17.68 4.45 -3.99
C GLU A 501 -18.47 4.65 -5.29
N ARG A 502 -17.99 4.05 -6.39
CA ARG A 502 -18.66 4.12 -7.69
C ARG A 502 -18.65 2.77 -8.40
N PRO A 503 -19.71 2.44 -9.16
CA PRO A 503 -19.72 1.22 -9.96
C PRO A 503 -18.61 1.24 -11.02
N GLY A 504 -18.22 0.06 -11.48
CA GLY A 504 -17.36 -0.10 -12.65
C GLY A 504 -18.13 0.10 -13.96
N ASN A 505 -17.57 -0.38 -15.07
CA ASN A 505 -18.22 -0.28 -16.37
C ASN A 505 -19.53 -1.09 -16.40
N LEU A 506 -20.51 -0.58 -17.16
CA LEU A 506 -21.75 -1.29 -17.45
C LEU A 506 -21.45 -2.60 -18.18
N ILE A 507 -22.08 -3.69 -17.73
CA ILE A 507 -21.98 -5.01 -18.35
C ILE A 507 -23.09 -5.12 -19.39
N THR A 508 -22.70 -5.12 -20.66
CA THR A 508 -23.62 -5.19 -21.82
C THR A 508 -24.21 -6.60 -21.98
N ASP A 509 -23.39 -7.65 -21.92
CA ASP A 509 -23.85 -9.03 -21.88
C ASP A 509 -24.03 -9.50 -20.43
N ASN A 510 -25.26 -9.35 -19.94
CA ASN A 510 -25.62 -9.71 -18.57
C ASN A 510 -26.74 -10.77 -18.51
N THR A 511 -27.00 -11.50 -19.60
CA THR A 511 -28.13 -12.45 -19.68
C THR A 511 -28.07 -13.51 -18.57
N ASN A 512 -26.90 -14.12 -18.36
CA ASN A 512 -26.71 -15.09 -17.28
C ASN A 512 -26.87 -14.44 -15.89
N ILE A 513 -26.27 -13.28 -15.68
CA ILE A 513 -26.34 -12.53 -14.41
C ILE A 513 -27.80 -12.21 -14.08
N LYS A 514 -28.56 -11.70 -15.05
CA LYS A 514 -29.97 -11.36 -14.95
C LYS A 514 -30.81 -12.58 -14.62
N THR A 515 -30.60 -13.71 -15.31
CA THR A 515 -31.31 -14.97 -15.03
C THR A 515 -31.05 -15.44 -13.60
N LYS A 516 -29.80 -15.47 -13.14
CA LYS A 516 -29.45 -15.88 -11.77
C LYS A 516 -30.06 -14.94 -10.74
N TYR A 517 -30.02 -13.63 -10.99
CA TYR A 517 -30.64 -12.62 -10.14
C TYR A 517 -32.16 -12.82 -10.03
N GLN A 518 -32.85 -13.02 -11.15
CA GLN A 518 -34.29 -13.29 -11.19
C GLN A 518 -34.68 -14.61 -10.51
N GLN A 519 -33.80 -15.61 -10.54
CA GLN A 519 -33.95 -16.88 -9.83
C GLN A 519 -33.55 -16.79 -8.33
N SER A 520 -33.22 -15.60 -7.83
CA SER A 520 -32.72 -15.37 -6.45
C SER A 520 -31.44 -16.14 -6.10
N ARG A 521 -30.66 -16.57 -7.11
CA ARG A 521 -29.39 -17.30 -6.97
C ARG A 521 -28.21 -16.34 -6.86
N TYR A 522 -28.19 -15.57 -5.78
CA TYR A 522 -27.14 -14.59 -5.48
C TYR A 522 -27.09 -14.29 -3.97
N ASN A 523 -25.92 -13.85 -3.50
CA ASN A 523 -25.75 -13.25 -2.18
C ASN A 523 -25.70 -11.72 -2.32
N LEU A 524 -26.45 -10.99 -1.50
CA LEU A 524 -26.30 -9.54 -1.38
C LEU A 524 -25.24 -9.26 -0.32
N LEU A 525 -24.09 -8.71 -0.73
CA LEU A 525 -22.98 -8.42 0.18
C LEU A 525 -23.25 -7.15 0.99
N TYR A 526 -23.51 -6.04 0.30
CA TYR A 526 -23.86 -4.75 0.88
C TYR A 526 -24.48 -3.83 -0.18
N ARG A 527 -24.97 -2.67 0.26
CA ARG A 527 -25.45 -1.58 -0.59
C ARG A 527 -24.60 -0.34 -0.34
N PHE A 528 -24.22 0.38 -1.39
CA PHE A 528 -23.56 1.68 -1.30
C PHE A 528 -24.31 2.75 -2.08
N GLN A 529 -23.98 4.01 -1.81
CA GLN A 529 -24.42 5.17 -2.58
C GLN A 529 -23.22 5.83 -3.24
N ASP A 530 -23.38 6.21 -4.51
CA ASP A 530 -22.35 6.95 -5.23
C ASP A 530 -22.39 8.45 -4.94
N GLY A 531 -21.51 9.21 -5.60
CA GLY A 531 -21.46 10.67 -5.47
C GLY A 531 -22.75 11.39 -5.93
N ALA A 532 -23.55 10.75 -6.78
CA ALA A 532 -24.85 11.25 -7.23
C ALA A 532 -26.02 10.77 -6.34
N LYS A 533 -25.73 10.08 -5.23
CA LYS A 533 -26.70 9.47 -4.31
C LYS A 533 -27.54 8.35 -4.94
N LEU A 534 -27.11 7.81 -6.08
CA LEU A 534 -27.70 6.61 -6.66
C LEU A 534 -27.27 5.40 -5.82
N SER A 535 -28.20 4.50 -5.57
CA SER A 535 -27.97 3.31 -4.75
C SER A 535 -27.63 2.10 -5.60
N TYR A 536 -26.67 1.32 -5.12
CA TYR A 536 -26.12 0.16 -5.81
C TYR A 536 -25.99 -1.02 -4.84
N ASP A 537 -26.42 -2.19 -5.29
CA ASP A 537 -26.28 -3.46 -4.59
C ASP A 537 -25.04 -4.20 -5.08
N VAL A 538 -24.17 -4.62 -4.16
CA VAL A 538 -23.04 -5.49 -4.47
C VAL A 538 -23.46 -6.94 -4.29
N LEU A 539 -23.43 -7.69 -5.39
CA LEU A 539 -23.92 -9.06 -5.48
C LEU A 539 -22.77 -10.03 -5.72
N GLU A 540 -22.81 -11.19 -5.08
CA GLU A 540 -21.97 -12.34 -5.44
C GLU A 540 -22.81 -13.38 -6.19
N ILE A 541 -22.38 -13.72 -7.40
CA ILE A 541 -23.00 -14.74 -8.28
C ILE A 541 -21.87 -15.62 -8.82
N ASP A 542 -21.96 -16.94 -8.60
CA ASP A 542 -20.97 -17.92 -9.05
C ASP A 542 -19.53 -17.52 -8.65
N ASN A 543 -19.33 -17.09 -7.39
CA ASN A 543 -18.07 -16.59 -6.81
C ASN A 543 -17.47 -15.35 -7.50
N LYS A 544 -18.28 -14.59 -8.24
CA LYS A 544 -17.89 -13.30 -8.84
C LYS A 544 -18.77 -12.19 -8.31
N ASN A 545 -18.14 -11.04 -8.08
CA ASN A 545 -18.82 -9.86 -7.57
C ASN A 545 -19.26 -8.95 -8.72
N TYR A 546 -20.50 -8.49 -8.64
CA TYR A 546 -21.13 -7.56 -9.56
C TYR A 546 -21.80 -6.44 -8.78
N VAL A 547 -22.06 -5.33 -9.46
CA VAL A 547 -22.82 -4.21 -8.91
C VAL A 547 -24.11 -4.08 -9.68
N LYS A 548 -25.24 -3.96 -9.00
CA LYS A 548 -26.56 -3.76 -9.60
C LYS A 548 -27.10 -2.40 -9.18
N GLU A 549 -27.54 -1.59 -10.13
CA GLU A 549 -28.26 -0.36 -9.82
C GLU A 549 -29.65 -0.67 -9.23
N VAL A 550 -30.00 0.00 -8.13
CA VAL A 550 -31.28 -0.20 -7.45
C VAL A 550 -32.41 0.36 -8.32
N GLY A 551 -33.50 -0.38 -8.46
CA GLY A 551 -34.63 -0.01 -9.31
C GLY A 551 -34.49 -0.35 -10.80
N THR A 552 -33.31 -0.77 -11.26
CA THR A 552 -33.10 -1.20 -12.66
C THR A 552 -32.59 -2.64 -12.74
N LEU A 553 -32.52 -3.21 -13.95
CA LEU A 553 -31.83 -4.48 -14.24
C LEU A 553 -30.48 -4.21 -14.93
N ARG A 554 -29.82 -3.09 -14.59
CA ARG A 554 -28.48 -2.77 -15.07
C ARG A 554 -27.44 -3.30 -14.10
N PHE A 555 -26.44 -3.97 -14.66
CA PHE A 555 -25.34 -4.56 -13.93
C PHE A 555 -24.03 -3.94 -14.37
N TYR A 556 -23.12 -3.75 -13.42
CA TYR A 556 -21.83 -3.10 -13.57
C TYR A 556 -20.77 -4.02 -12.98
N LYS A 557 -19.52 -3.84 -13.42
CA LYS A 557 -18.39 -4.51 -12.78
C LYS A 557 -18.19 -3.97 -11.37
N TYR A 558 -17.81 -4.85 -10.45
CA TYR A 558 -17.50 -4.45 -9.09
C TYR A 558 -16.11 -3.82 -9.00
N ARG A 559 -16.03 -2.68 -8.33
CA ARG A 559 -14.78 -2.01 -7.95
C ARG A 559 -14.62 -2.10 -6.44
N SER A 560 -13.70 -2.94 -5.97
CA SER A 560 -13.56 -3.15 -4.53
C SER A 560 -13.00 -1.91 -3.84
N PRO A 561 -13.73 -1.31 -2.87
CA PRO A 561 -13.20 -0.21 -2.07
C PRO A 561 -12.10 -0.70 -1.10
N HIS A 562 -11.80 -1.99 -1.04
CA HIS A 562 -10.66 -2.50 -0.28
C HIS A 562 -9.37 -2.57 -1.09
N LEU A 563 -9.47 -2.58 -2.43
CA LEU A 563 -8.33 -2.49 -3.34
C LEU A 563 -7.87 -1.06 -3.50
N PHE A 564 -8.79 -0.12 -3.73
CA PHE A 564 -8.47 1.30 -3.81
C PHE A 564 -9.57 2.12 -3.14
N LYS A 565 -9.19 2.84 -2.07
CA LYS A 565 -9.96 3.97 -1.54
C LYS A 565 -9.32 5.26 -2.00
N TYR A 566 -10.13 6.23 -2.40
CA TYR A 566 -9.68 7.52 -2.89
C TYR A 566 -10.08 8.66 -1.98
N PHE A 567 -9.22 9.67 -1.89
CA PHE A 567 -9.42 10.79 -0.98
C PHE A 567 -9.08 12.10 -1.67
N GLN A 568 -9.93 13.09 -1.45
CA GLN A 568 -9.72 14.47 -1.87
C GLN A 568 -9.44 15.34 -0.65
N LYS A 569 -8.77 16.47 -0.87
CA LYS A 569 -8.56 17.48 0.17
C LYS A 569 -9.92 18.01 0.64
N LYS A 570 -10.05 18.29 1.95
CA LYS A 570 -11.30 18.75 2.54
C LYS A 570 -11.80 20.05 1.94
#